data_AF-A0A6P2FB36-F1
#
_entry.id   AF-A0A6P2FB36-F1
#
_cell.length_a   1.000
_cell.length_b   1.000
_cell.length_c   1.000
_cell.angle_alpha   90.00
_cell.angle_beta   90.00
_cell.angle_gamma   90.00
#
_symmetry.space_group_name_H-M   'P 1'
#
loop_
_entity.id
_entity.type
_entity.pdbx_description
1 polymer ?
#
loop_
_entity_poly.entity_id
_entity_poly.type
_entity_poly.pdbx_seq_one_letter_code
_entity_poly.pdbx_strand_id
1 'polypeptide(L)' 'MNDSNVARTRRKPVSRRVCMGVLALVGIAAHAGSVSYSYDALGRLASAVYSDGTSTTTITYSYDPAGNRTSVATTSP' A
#
# COMPACT_ATOMS: atom_id res chain seq x y z
N MET A 1 32.87 -31.88 -23.68
CA MET A 1 31.92 -32.59 -22.80
C MET A 1 31.47 -31.58 -21.76
N ASN A 2 30.28 -30.97 -21.93
CA ASN A 2 29.03 -31.39 -21.25
C ASN A 2 29.22 -31.26 -19.73
N ASP A 3 28.63 -30.27 -19.05
CA ASP A 3 27.20 -30.15 -18.80
C ASP A 3 26.88 -28.73 -18.27
N SER A 4 25.87 -28.04 -18.82
CA SER A 4 24.51 -27.90 -18.23
C SER A 4 24.47 -26.98 -16.99
N ASN A 5 23.50 -26.10 -16.73
CA ASN A 5 22.29 -25.61 -17.38
C ASN A 5 21.74 -24.61 -16.34
N VAL A 6 21.28 -23.45 -16.80
CA VAL A 6 20.24 -22.59 -16.17
C VAL A 6 20.32 -22.35 -14.65
N ALA A 7 20.76 -21.13 -14.28
CA ALA A 7 20.27 -20.44 -13.10
C ALA A 7 19.60 -19.14 -13.55
N ARG A 8 18.32 -19.24 -13.98
CA ARG A 8 17.44 -18.07 -14.12
C ARG A 8 17.44 -17.35 -12.78
N THR A 9 18.10 -16.20 -12.72
CA THR A 9 18.05 -15.26 -11.60
C THR A 9 16.60 -14.97 -11.26
N ARG A 10 16.08 -15.62 -10.21
CA ARG A 10 14.80 -15.27 -9.59
C ARG A 10 14.98 -13.90 -8.94
N ARG A 11 14.70 -12.83 -9.69
CA ARG A 11 14.55 -11.47 -9.13
C ARG A 11 13.36 -11.54 -8.16
N LYS A 12 13.63 -11.71 -6.87
CA LYS A 12 12.60 -11.62 -5.83
C LYS A 12 11.97 -10.22 -5.94
N PRO A 13 10.64 -10.09 -6.02
CA PRO A 13 10.00 -8.79 -6.25
C PRO A 13 10.32 -7.84 -5.10
N VAL A 14 10.68 -6.60 -5.47
CA VAL A 14 11.07 -5.51 -4.57
C VAL A 14 9.98 -5.30 -3.53
N SER A 15 10.23 -5.80 -2.32
CA SER A 15 9.38 -5.57 -1.16
C SER A 15 9.72 -4.17 -0.63
N ARG A 16 8.98 -3.14 -1.05
CA ARG A 16 9.03 -1.81 -0.44
C ARG A 16 8.46 -1.92 0.98
N ARG A 17 9.32 -2.29 1.93
CA ARG A 17 9.02 -2.21 3.36
C ARG A 17 9.08 -0.74 3.77
N VAL A 18 7.93 -0.08 3.81
CA VAL A 18 7.80 1.17 4.56
C VAL A 18 7.55 0.77 6.01
N CYS A 19 8.64 0.62 6.78
CA CYS A 19 8.57 0.53 8.24
C CYS A 19 8.61 1.95 8.79
N MET A 20 7.44 2.52 9.12
CA MET A 20 7.39 3.67 10.01
C MET A 20 7.26 3.15 11.44
N GLY A 21 8.40 2.99 12.10
CA GLY A 21 8.46 2.69 13.52
C GLY A 21 7.97 3.90 14.31
N VAL A 22 6.97 3.71 15.17
CA VAL A 22 6.52 4.75 16.11
C VAL A 22 6.98 4.35 17.51
N LEU A 23 7.80 5.21 18.12
CA LEU A 23 8.20 5.17 19.52
C LEU A 23 7.03 5.69 20.37
N ALA A 24 6.43 4.85 21.21
CA ALA A 24 5.27 5.21 22.01
C ALA A 24 5.67 5.94 23.30
N LEU A 25 5.48 7.26 23.34
CA LEU A 25 5.29 8.01 24.58
C LEU A 25 3.83 7.79 25.02
N VAL A 26 3.58 7.42 26.27
CA VAL A 26 2.21 7.23 26.79
C VAL A 26 1.53 8.60 26.90
N GLY A 27 0.98 9.04 25.78
CA GLY A 27 0.00 10.10 25.70
C GLY A 27 -1.39 9.49 25.85
N ILE A 28 -2.25 10.13 26.63
CA ILE A 28 -3.70 9.95 26.57
C ILE A 28 -4.14 9.76 25.12
N ALA A 29 -4.88 8.68 24.82
CA ALA A 29 -5.34 8.38 23.47
C ALA A 29 -6.36 9.45 23.04
N ALA A 30 -5.87 10.57 22.51
CA ALA A 30 -6.68 11.44 21.68
C ALA A 30 -7.01 10.61 20.44
N HIS A 31 -8.31 10.35 20.21
CA HIS A 31 -8.80 9.75 18.98
C HIS A 31 -8.62 10.77 17.86
N ALA A 32 -7.39 10.90 17.38
CA ALA A 32 -7.07 11.72 16.24
C ALA A 32 -7.40 10.92 14.99
N GLY A 33 -8.49 11.29 14.33
CA GLY A 33 -8.76 10.81 12.99
C GLY A 33 -7.63 11.24 12.04
N SER A 34 -7.22 10.35 11.15
CA SER A 34 -6.23 10.62 10.11
C SER A 34 -6.70 10.11 8.76
N VAL A 35 -6.33 10.83 7.72
CA VAL A 35 -6.59 10.44 6.33
C VAL A 35 -5.30 10.50 5.55
N SER A 36 -4.97 9.42 4.85
CA SER A 36 -3.78 9.34 4.02
C SER A 36 -4.16 8.95 2.59
N TYR A 37 -3.54 9.63 1.62
CA TYR A 37 -3.75 9.40 0.20
C TYR A 37 -2.45 8.97 -0.46
N SER A 38 -2.53 7.95 -1.31
CA SER A 38 -1.41 7.48 -2.13
C SER A 38 -1.77 7.58 -3.60
N TYR A 39 -0.81 7.97 -4.41
CA TYR A 39 -0.98 8.19 -5.83
C TYR A 39 -0.08 7.24 -6.63
N ASP A 40 -0.53 6.88 -7.84
CA ASP A 40 0.31 6.17 -8.80
C ASP A 40 1.30 7.12 -9.51
N ALA A 41 2.15 6.55 -10.37
CA ALA A 41 3.16 7.32 -11.10
C ALA A 41 2.57 8.36 -12.08
N LEU A 42 1.28 8.25 -12.41
CA LEU A 42 0.54 9.19 -13.25
C LEU A 42 -0.20 10.25 -12.42
N GLY A 43 -0.03 10.25 -11.09
CA GLY A 43 -0.68 11.20 -10.18
C GLY A 43 -2.14 10.88 -9.89
N ARG A 44 -2.62 9.67 -10.21
CA ARG A 44 -4.00 9.26 -9.94
C ARG A 44 -4.11 8.61 -8.57
N LEU A 45 -5.24 8.78 -7.89
CA LEU A 45 -5.45 8.26 -6.54
C LEU A 45 -5.46 6.72 -6.55
N ALA A 46 -4.43 6.10 -5.98
CA ALA A 46 -4.32 4.64 -5.90
C ALA A 46 -4.94 4.09 -4.61
N SER A 47 -4.86 4.83 -3.50
CA SER A 47 -5.46 4.41 -2.23
C SER A 47 -5.79 5.58 -1.31
N ALA A 48 -6.87 5.42 -0.55
CA ALA A 48 -7.24 6.29 0.56
C ALA A 48 -7.38 5.45 1.83
N VAL A 49 -6.70 5.85 2.89
CA VAL A 49 -6.78 5.21 4.21
C VAL A 49 -7.40 6.19 5.19
N TYR A 50 -8.51 5.79 5.78
CA TYR A 50 -9.23 6.52 6.81
C TYR A 50 -9.03 5.80 8.14
N SER A 51 -8.50 6.49 9.13
CA SER A 51 -8.39 5.98 10.49
C SER A 51 -9.10 6.93 11.43
N ASP A 52 -9.94 6.41 12.32
CA ASP A 52 -10.57 7.21 13.38
C ASP A 52 -9.84 7.04 14.74
N GLY A 53 -8.58 6.57 14.69
CA GLY A 53 -7.82 6.19 15.89
C GLY A 53 -8.22 4.85 16.50
N THR A 54 -9.40 4.31 16.16
CA THR A 54 -9.89 2.98 16.58
C THR A 54 -9.96 1.97 15.44
N SER A 55 -10.49 2.40 14.30
CA SER A 55 -10.75 1.57 13.12
C SER A 55 -10.05 2.17 11.91
N THR A 56 -9.52 1.30 11.04
CA THR A 56 -8.80 1.73 9.82
C THR A 56 -9.43 1.13 8.58
N THR A 57 -10.14 1.97 7.82
CA THR A 57 -10.73 1.60 6.54
C THR A 57 -9.80 1.99 5.41
N THR A 58 -9.46 1.02 4.57
CA THR A 58 -8.63 1.25 3.38
C THR A 58 -9.47 1.08 2.12
N ILE A 59 -9.37 2.04 1.21
CA ILE A 59 -9.95 1.98 -0.13
C ILE A 59 -8.79 1.94 -1.12
N THR A 60 -8.87 1.04 -2.09
CA THR A 60 -7.90 0.91 -3.19
C THR A 60 -8.60 1.02 -4.53
N TYR A 61 -7.91 1.66 -5.46
CA TYR A 61 -8.40 1.93 -6.81
C TYR A 61 -7.44 1.33 -7.83
N SER A 62 -8.00 0.69 -8.85
CA SER A 62 -7.26 0.19 -10.00
C SER A 62 -7.72 0.89 -11.27
N TYR A 63 -6.79 1.11 -12.19
CA TYR A 63 -7.03 1.82 -13.44
C TYR A 63 -6.42 1.06 -14.60
N ASP A 64 -7.04 1.20 -15.76
CA ASP A 64 -6.46 0.78 -17.04
C ASP A 64 -5.41 1.78 -17.55
N PRO A 65 -4.68 1.46 -18.64
CA PRO A 65 -3.72 2.38 -19.26
C PRO A 65 -4.34 3.65 -19.83
N ALA A 66 -5.64 3.65 -20.15
CA ALA A 66 -6.35 4.81 -20.69
C ALA A 66 -6.83 5.78 -19.60
N GLY A 67 -6.77 5.39 -18.32
CA GLY A 67 -7.22 6.23 -17.20
C GLY A 67 -8.55 5.82 -16.60
N ASN A 68 -9.23 4.81 -17.14
CA ASN A 68 -10.53 4.41 -16.62
C ASN A 68 -10.35 3.57 -15.36
N ARG A 69 -11.16 3.84 -14.34
CA ARG A 69 -11.15 3.07 -13.11
C ARG A 69 -11.81 1.71 -13.34
N THR A 70 -11.04 0.65 -13.19
CA THR A 70 -11.48 -0.73 -13.42
C THR A 70 -11.93 -1.43 -12.14
N SER A 71 -11.49 -0.96 -10.97
CA SER A 71 -11.89 -1.56 -9.69
C SER A 71 -11.84 -0.58 -8.53
N VAL A 72 -12.71 -0.84 -7.54
CA VAL A 72 -12.69 -0.25 -6.21
C VAL A 72 -12.80 -1.39 -5.21
N ALA A 73 -11.82 -1.49 -4.30
CA ALA A 73 -11.89 -2.44 -3.20
C ALA A 73 -11.81 -1.69 -1.87
N THR A 74 -12.77 -1.96 -1.00
CA THR A 74 -12.87 -1.39 0.34
C THR A 74 -12.63 -2.48 1.36
N THR A 75 -11.73 -2.23 2.30
CA THR A 75 -11.45 -3.09 3.44
C THR A 75 -11.67 -2.27 4.70
N SER A 76 -12.78 -2.54 5.37
CA SER A 76 -13.05 -2.08 6.74
C SER A 76 -12.56 -3.16 7.71
N PRO A 77 -12.15 -2.80 8.94
CA PRO A 77 -12.00 -3.77 10.02
C PRO A 77 -13.33 -4.46 10.34
#